data_AF-A0A8T4QXA6-F1
#
_entry.id   AF-A0A8T4QXA6-F1
#
_cell.length_a   1.000
_cell.length_b   1.000
_cell.length_c   1.000
_cell.angle_alpha   90.00
_cell.angle_beta   90.00
_cell.angle_gamma   90.00
#
_symmetry.space_group_name_H-M   'P 1'
#
loop_
_entity.id
_entity.type
_entity.pdbx_description
1 polymer ?
#
loop_
_entity_poly.entity_id
_entity_poly.type
_entity_poly.pdbx_seq_one_letter_code
_entity_poly.pdbx_strand_id
1 'polypeptide(L)'
;MKHLSLVMILVSVLFIAACSVPKGPLVANPEIVQESSVVVEETTASSVNEHDIEIQGFAFSQSELTIKKGETVTWTNLDEISHTVTSDEDAVFESPLLKKGQSFSHTFTEAGVYSYHCSPHPNMEAKIIVE
;
A
#
# COMPACT_ATOMS: atom_id res chain seq x y z
N MET A 1 -21.15 -4.57 -43.69
CA MET A 1 -20.74 -4.96 -45.05
C MET A 1 -19.57 -4.08 -45.47
N LYS A 2 -18.37 -4.67 -45.60
CA LYS A 2 -17.28 -4.37 -46.55
C LYS A 2 -16.82 -2.90 -46.61
N HIS A 3 -15.58 -2.52 -46.36
CA HIS A 3 -14.27 -2.96 -46.90
C HIS A 3 -13.35 -1.75 -46.57
N LEU A 4 -12.03 -1.73 -46.50
CA LEU A 4 -10.94 -2.60 -46.92
C LEU A 4 -9.67 -1.80 -46.57
N SER A 5 -8.70 -2.45 -45.95
CA SER A 5 -7.36 -1.93 -45.70
C SER A 5 -6.67 -1.48 -46.98
N LEU A 6 -5.84 -0.42 -46.93
CA LEU A 6 -4.80 -0.17 -47.93
C LEU A 6 -3.46 0.05 -47.25
N VAL A 7 -2.56 -0.90 -47.54
CA VAL A 7 -1.14 -0.96 -47.20
C VAL A 7 -0.37 0.00 -48.11
N MET A 8 0.65 0.69 -47.59
CA MET A 8 1.66 1.35 -48.42
C MET A 8 3.06 0.98 -47.91
N ILE A 9 3.67 0.01 -48.60
CA ILE A 9 5.06 -0.42 -48.44
C ILE A 9 5.94 0.48 -49.32
N LEU A 10 7.09 0.93 -48.81
CA LEU A 10 8.21 1.37 -49.62
C LEU A 10 9.53 0.92 -48.99
N VAL A 11 10.30 0.20 -49.80
CA VAL A 11 11.55 -0.52 -49.53
C VAL A 11 12.75 0.39 -49.86
N SER A 12 13.88 0.25 -49.14
CA SER A 12 15.27 0.15 -49.66
C SER A 12 16.32 0.73 -48.69
N VAL A 13 17.60 0.35 -48.60
CA VAL A 13 18.47 -0.78 -49.01
C VAL A 13 19.85 -0.54 -48.30
N LEU A 14 20.55 -1.63 -47.91
CA LEU A 14 22.01 -1.83 -47.67
C LEU A 14 22.81 -0.94 -46.67
N PHE A 15 23.58 -1.59 -45.79
CA PHE A 15 25.04 -1.67 -45.93
C PHE A 15 25.63 -2.85 -45.13
N ILE A 16 26.73 -3.38 -45.66
CA ILE A 16 27.34 -4.69 -45.42
C ILE A 16 28.48 -4.55 -44.40
N ALA A 17 28.65 -5.53 -43.51
CA ALA A 17 29.98 -5.87 -42.99
C ALA A 17 30.02 -7.34 -42.53
N ALA A 18 30.78 -8.14 -43.25
CA ALA A 18 31.12 -9.52 -42.91
C ALA A 18 32.41 -9.52 -42.06
N CYS A 19 32.43 -10.34 -41.00
CA CYS A 19 33.66 -10.84 -40.39
C CYS A 19 33.46 -12.31 -40.00
N SER A 20 34.41 -13.15 -40.42
CA SER A 20 34.39 -14.61 -40.30
C SER A 20 35.08 -15.13 -39.03
N VAL A 21 34.38 -16.02 -38.30
CA VAL A 21 34.80 -17.38 -37.80
C VAL A 21 35.86 -17.44 -36.66
N PRO A 22 35.64 -18.21 -35.54
CA PRO A 22 35.86 -19.67 -35.53
C PRO A 22 34.79 -20.55 -34.85
N LYS A 23 34.65 -21.78 -35.38
CA LYS A 23 33.91 -22.91 -34.79
C LYS A 23 34.67 -23.43 -33.55
N GLY A 24 34.07 -23.31 -32.37
CA GLY A 24 34.47 -24.04 -31.16
C GLY A 24 33.77 -25.40 -31.06
N PRO A 25 34.33 -26.37 -30.31
CA PRO A 25 33.81 -27.73 -30.22
C PRO A 25 32.51 -27.79 -29.40
N LEU A 26 31.64 -28.70 -29.84
CA LEU A 26 30.34 -29.02 -29.24
C LEU A 26 30.53 -29.53 -27.80
N VAL A 27 30.00 -28.79 -26.83
CA VAL A 27 29.69 -29.33 -25.50
C VAL A 27 28.18 -29.39 -25.38
N ALA A 28 27.68 -30.62 -25.29
CA ALA A 28 26.29 -30.92 -25.04
C ALA A 28 25.97 -30.74 -23.55
N ASN A 29 24.92 -29.97 -23.23
CA ASN A 29 23.93 -30.32 -22.22
C ASN A 29 22.65 -29.47 -22.41
N PRO A 30 21.44 -30.01 -22.21
CA PRO A 30 20.21 -29.46 -22.77
C PRO A 30 19.58 -28.35 -21.90
N GLU A 31 19.18 -27.29 -22.62
CA GLU A 31 18.00 -26.43 -22.47
C GLU A 31 17.39 -26.24 -21.07
N ILE A 32 17.79 -25.12 -20.46
CA ILE A 32 17.04 -24.43 -19.40
C ILE A 32 15.73 -23.95 -20.02
N VAL A 33 14.63 -24.53 -19.54
CA VAL A 33 13.26 -24.11 -19.88
C VAL A 33 13.00 -22.67 -19.43
N GLN A 34 12.35 -21.95 -20.34
CA GLN A 34 11.82 -20.61 -20.22
C GLN A 34 10.79 -20.53 -19.08
N GLU A 35 10.81 -19.46 -18.30
CA GLU A 35 9.60 -18.97 -17.63
C GLU A 35 9.54 -17.45 -17.73
N SER A 36 8.32 -17.00 -17.98
CA SER A 36 7.93 -15.66 -18.36
C SER A 36 8.17 -14.62 -17.27
N SER A 37 8.48 -13.40 -17.73
CA SER A 37 7.81 -12.15 -17.33
C SER A 37 7.44 -11.97 -15.87
N VAL A 38 8.14 -11.09 -15.15
CA VAL A 38 7.50 -9.94 -14.48
C VAL A 38 8.48 -8.77 -14.47
N VAL A 39 8.12 -7.71 -15.18
CA VAL A 39 8.67 -6.37 -14.97
C VAL A 39 8.21 -5.94 -13.57
N VAL A 40 9.11 -5.95 -12.59
CA VAL A 40 8.87 -5.24 -11.33
C VAL A 40 9.09 -3.76 -11.64
N GLU A 41 8.03 -3.11 -12.12
CA GLU A 41 7.87 -1.68 -11.94
C GLU A 41 7.74 -1.48 -10.43
N GLU A 42 8.84 -1.00 -9.83
CA GLU A 42 8.88 -0.48 -8.47
C GLU A 42 7.92 0.71 -8.41
N THR A 43 6.65 0.40 -8.19
CA THR A 43 5.63 1.37 -7.82
C THR A 43 6.03 1.87 -6.45
N THR A 44 6.44 3.13 -6.40
CA THR A 44 6.73 3.90 -5.20
C THR A 44 5.69 3.61 -4.12
N ALA A 45 6.10 2.88 -3.09
CA ALA A 45 5.31 2.70 -1.89
C ALA A 45 5.10 4.08 -1.26
N SER A 46 3.85 4.54 -1.25
CA SER A 46 3.44 5.65 -0.40
C SER A 46 3.83 5.28 1.03
N SER A 47 4.77 6.03 1.61
CA SER A 47 5.09 5.99 3.03
C SER A 47 3.86 6.48 3.80
N VAL A 48 2.88 5.61 4.01
CA VAL A 48 1.93 5.77 5.12
C VAL A 48 2.82 5.82 6.36
N ASN A 49 2.78 6.91 7.15
CA ASN A 49 3.52 6.87 8.40
C ASN A 49 3.01 5.66 9.18
N GLU A 50 3.93 4.88 9.73
CA GLU A 50 3.64 3.60 10.38
C GLU A 50 2.56 3.70 11.48
N HIS A 51 2.31 4.91 12.01
CA HIS A 51 1.35 5.19 13.08
C HIS A 51 0.16 6.07 12.66
N ASP A 52 -0.10 6.21 11.35
CA ASP A 52 -1.30 6.89 10.84
C ASP A 52 -2.43 5.88 10.61
N ILE A 53 -3.56 6.07 11.29
CA ILE A 53 -4.77 5.26 11.14
C ILE A 53 -5.82 6.08 10.38
N GLU A 54 -6.29 5.57 9.25
CA GLU A 54 -7.38 6.18 8.50
C GLU A 54 -8.72 5.65 9.03
N ILE A 55 -9.73 6.52 9.11
CA ILE A 55 -11.12 6.11 9.34
C ILE A 55 -11.83 6.17 7.99
N GLN A 56 -12.16 5.00 7.43
CA GLN A 56 -12.82 4.89 6.14
C GLN A 56 -13.72 3.66 6.06
N GLY A 57 -14.88 3.81 5.44
CA GLY A 57 -15.85 2.73 5.26
C GLY A 57 -16.42 2.22 6.57
N PHE A 58 -16.63 3.10 7.56
CA PHE A 58 -17.02 2.72 8.92
C PHE A 58 -16.05 1.71 9.55
N ALA A 59 -14.75 1.90 9.34
CA ALA A 59 -13.71 1.10 9.96
C ALA A 59 -12.47 1.95 10.27
N PHE A 60 -11.68 1.51 11.26
CA PHE A 60 -10.29 1.94 11.40
C PHE A 60 -9.43 1.09 10.45
N SER A 61 -8.52 1.72 9.69
CA SER A 61 -7.69 1.02 8.69
C SER A 61 -6.81 -0.08 9.29
N GLN A 62 -6.50 0.02 10.58
CA GLN A 62 -5.79 -0.97 11.37
C GLN A 62 -6.65 -1.37 12.57
N SER A 63 -7.04 -2.63 12.64
CA SER A 63 -7.73 -3.19 13.81
C SER A 63 -6.78 -3.42 14.99
N GLU A 64 -5.48 -3.48 14.72
CA GLU A 64 -4.41 -3.62 15.69
C GLU A 64 -3.16 -2.87 15.18
N LEU A 65 -2.57 -2.04 16.03
CA LEU A 65 -1.29 -1.38 15.76
C LEU A 65 -0.38 -1.54 16.99
N THR A 66 0.84 -2.01 16.78
CA THR A 66 1.87 -2.09 17.84
C THR A 66 2.83 -0.93 17.69
N ILE A 67 3.09 -0.22 18.79
CA ILE A 67 4.01 0.92 18.87
C ILE A 67 4.90 0.77 20.12
N LYS A 68 5.95 1.59 20.19
CA LYS A 68 6.79 1.74 21.38
C LYS A 68 6.24 2.83 22.28
N LYS A 69 6.56 2.74 23.57
CA LYS A 69 6.32 3.86 24.51
C LYS A 69 6.91 5.18 23.97
N GLY A 70 6.12 6.24 24.08
CA GLY A 70 6.44 7.60 23.66
C GLY A 70 6.08 7.90 22.21
N GLU A 71 5.55 6.94 21.46
CA GLU A 71 5.10 7.16 20.09
C GLU A 71 3.69 7.75 20.03
N THR A 72 3.43 8.47 18.95
CA THR A 72 2.16 9.14 18.68
C THR A 72 1.44 8.43 17.55
N VAL A 73 0.18 8.10 17.78
CA VAL A 73 -0.75 7.62 16.75
C VAL A 73 -1.62 8.77 16.30
N THR A 74 -1.84 8.89 15.00
CA THR A 74 -2.74 9.90 14.42
C THR A 74 -3.87 9.22 13.66
N TRP A 75 -5.10 9.51 14.04
CA TRP A 75 -6.29 9.09 13.32
C TRP A 75 -6.76 10.20 12.40
N THR A 76 -7.07 9.90 11.15
CA THR A 76 -7.65 10.86 10.20
C THR A 76 -8.96 10.33 9.63
N ASN A 77 -10.03 11.11 9.75
CA ASN A 77 -11.30 10.72 9.19
C ASN A 77 -11.37 10.99 7.68
N LEU A 78 -11.52 9.95 6.86
CA LEU A 78 -11.68 10.05 5.41
C LEU A 78 -13.13 9.81 4.96
N ASP A 79 -14.01 9.37 5.86
CA ASP A 79 -15.44 9.25 5.60
C ASP A 79 -16.14 10.62 5.60
N GLU A 80 -17.23 10.73 4.84
CA GLU A 80 -18.15 11.88 4.91
C GLU A 80 -18.89 11.93 6.26
N ILE A 81 -19.10 10.76 6.86
CA ILE A 81 -19.70 10.62 8.19
C ILE A 81 -18.66 10.99 9.23
N SER A 82 -19.09 11.63 10.32
CA SER A 82 -18.17 12.00 11.39
C SER A 82 -17.98 10.86 12.39
N HIS A 83 -16.76 10.71 12.88
CA HIS A 83 -16.36 9.61 13.76
C HIS A 83 -15.61 10.14 14.98
N THR A 84 -15.66 9.39 16.08
CA THR A 84 -14.77 9.59 17.23
C THR A 84 -13.74 8.47 17.30
N VAL A 85 -12.69 8.72 18.09
CA VAL A 85 -11.72 7.74 18.60
C VAL A 85 -11.84 7.79 20.11
N THR A 86 -12.46 6.78 20.71
CA THR A 86 -12.83 6.78 22.13
C THR A 86 -12.25 5.55 22.80
N SER A 87 -11.36 5.73 23.78
CA SER A 87 -10.85 4.62 24.56
C SER A 87 -11.96 3.90 25.33
N ASP A 88 -11.86 2.58 25.42
CA ASP A 88 -12.77 1.76 26.24
C ASP A 88 -12.46 1.87 27.74
N GLU A 89 -11.24 2.29 28.07
CA GLU A 89 -10.84 2.61 29.44
C GLU A 89 -11.19 4.07 29.72
N ASP A 90 -11.83 4.31 30.88
CA ASP A 90 -12.30 5.63 31.26
C ASP A 90 -11.15 6.66 31.27
N ALA A 91 -11.35 7.76 30.53
CA ALA A 91 -10.50 8.94 30.53
C ALA A 91 -9.04 8.76 30.05
N VAL A 92 -8.71 7.73 29.26
CA VAL A 92 -7.37 7.58 28.66
C VAL A 92 -7.19 8.50 27.44
N PHE A 93 -8.08 8.40 26.45
CA PHE A 93 -8.16 9.33 25.33
C PHE A 93 -9.56 9.34 24.71
N GLU A 94 -9.97 10.51 24.26
CA GLU A 94 -11.21 10.71 23.53
C GLU A 94 -11.02 11.86 22.54
N SER A 95 -11.29 11.61 21.27
CA SER A 95 -11.30 12.67 20.26
C SER A 95 -12.61 13.46 20.30
N PRO A 96 -12.62 14.72 19.83
CA PRO A 96 -13.85 15.33 19.34
C PRO A 96 -14.49 14.51 18.21
N LEU A 97 -15.71 14.87 17.81
CA LEU A 97 -16.35 14.32 16.62
C LEU A 97 -15.61 14.83 15.36
N LEU A 98 -14.79 13.97 14.76
CA LEU A 98 -13.93 14.28 13.61
C LEU A 98 -14.77 14.31 12.33
N LYS A 99 -14.83 15.46 11.66
CA LYS A 99 -15.38 15.58 10.30
C LYS A 99 -14.38 15.05 9.28
N LYS A 100 -14.83 14.87 8.03
CA LYS A 100 -13.94 14.51 6.92
C LYS A 100 -12.72 15.42 6.85
N GLY A 101 -11.54 14.81 6.74
CA GLY A 101 -10.23 15.44 6.69
C GLY A 101 -9.70 15.94 8.03
N GLN A 102 -10.43 15.78 9.13
CA GLN A 102 -9.93 16.12 10.46
C GLN A 102 -9.16 14.95 11.07
N SER A 103 -8.19 15.31 11.91
CA SER A 103 -7.33 14.35 12.59
C SER A 103 -7.33 14.56 14.10
N PHE A 104 -7.04 13.48 14.81
CA PHE A 104 -6.76 13.44 16.25
C PHE A 104 -5.46 12.69 16.47
N SER A 105 -4.65 13.12 17.42
CA SER A 105 -3.39 12.45 17.75
C SER A 105 -3.30 12.21 19.26
N HIS A 106 -2.74 11.06 19.63
CA HIS A 106 -2.48 10.71 21.03
C HIS A 106 -1.09 10.07 21.16
N THR A 107 -0.32 10.52 22.15
CA THR A 107 1.00 9.96 22.49
C THR A 107 0.86 8.99 23.64
N PHE A 108 1.24 7.73 23.42
CA PHE A 108 1.12 6.68 24.42
C PHE A 108 2.40 6.58 25.24
N THR A 109 2.34 6.97 26.53
CA THR A 109 3.53 7.02 27.40
C THR A 109 3.68 5.80 28.30
N GLU A 110 2.65 4.96 28.41
CA GLU A 110 2.63 3.77 29.25
C GLU A 110 2.49 2.52 28.39
N ALA A 111 3.12 1.42 28.82
CA ALA A 111 2.99 0.15 28.14
C ALA A 111 1.65 -0.50 28.50
N GLY A 112 0.99 -1.12 27.53
CA GLY A 112 -0.34 -1.67 27.73
C GLY A 112 -1.07 -2.00 26.42
N VAL A 113 -2.31 -2.44 26.57
CA VAL A 113 -3.23 -2.67 25.45
C VAL A 113 -4.38 -1.70 25.59
N TYR A 114 -4.53 -0.81 24.62
CA TYR A 114 -5.54 0.24 24.61
C TYR A 114 -6.61 -0.09 23.57
N SER A 115 -7.71 -0.68 24.01
CA SER A 115 -8.87 -0.90 23.15
C SER A 115 -9.68 0.39 23.01
N TYR A 116 -10.25 0.60 21.84
CA TYR A 116 -11.02 1.81 21.53
C TYR A 116 -12.09 1.54 20.48
N HIS A 117 -13.12 2.38 20.49
CA HIS A 117 -14.23 2.33 19.56
C HIS A 117 -14.62 3.71 19.03
N CYS A 118 -15.52 3.71 18.06
CA CYS A 118 -16.25 4.90 17.63
C CYS A 118 -17.57 5.00 18.41
N SER A 119 -17.76 6.01 19.26
CA SER A 119 -18.95 6.09 20.13
C SER A 119 -20.29 6.15 19.37
N PRO A 120 -20.41 6.86 18.23
CA PRO A 120 -21.62 6.80 17.41
C PRO A 120 -21.83 5.46 16.68
N HIS A 121 -20.78 4.64 16.54
CA HIS A 121 -20.78 3.38 15.79
C HIS A 121 -20.03 2.28 16.56
N PRO A 122 -20.59 1.71 17.64
CA PRO A 122 -19.84 0.89 18.58
C PRO A 122 -19.21 -0.39 18.00
N ASN A 123 -19.68 -0.88 16.85
CA ASN A 123 -19.06 -2.02 16.17
C ASN A 123 -17.72 -1.69 15.48
N MET A 124 -17.37 -0.40 15.40
CA MET A 124 -16.06 0.04 14.94
C MET A 124 -15.09 -0.04 16.11
N GLU A 125 -14.32 -1.11 16.17
CA GLU A 125 -13.40 -1.40 17.27
C GLU A 125 -11.98 -1.62 16.73
N ALA A 126 -10.99 -1.22 17.52
CA ALA A 126 -9.58 -1.48 17.27
C ALA A 126 -8.78 -1.40 18.58
N LYS A 127 -7.48 -1.71 18.52
CA LYS A 127 -6.59 -1.56 19.68
C LYS A 127 -5.18 -1.12 19.32
N ILE A 128 -4.55 -0.41 20.25
CA ILE A 128 -3.13 -0.08 20.22
C ILE A 128 -2.40 -0.95 21.26
N ILE A 129 -1.33 -1.62 20.85
CA ILE A 129 -0.42 -2.35 21.75
C ILE A 129 0.83 -1.49 21.93
N VAL A 130 1.20 -1.20 23.17
CA VAL A 130 2.35 -0.34 23.50
C VAL A 130 3.39 -1.16 24.27
N GLU A 131 4.59 -1.26 23.70
CA GLU A 131 5.73 -2.03 24.23
C GLU A 131 6.86 -1.17 24.81
#